data_AF-A0A2T3KLE8-F1
#
_entry.id   AF-A0A2T3KLE8-F1
#
_cell.length_a   1.000
_cell.length_b   1.000
_cell.length_c   1.000
_cell.angle_alpha   90.00
_cell.angle_beta   90.00
_cell.angle_gamma   90.00
#
_symmetry.space_group_name_H-M   'P 1'
#
loop_
_entity.id
_entity.type
_entity.pdbx_description
1 polymer ?
#
loop_
_entity_poly.entity_id
_entity_poly.type
_entity_poly.pdbx_seq_one_letter_code
_entity_poly.pdbx_strand_id
1 'polypeptide(L)' 'MHNPNQQNIEKHKAYFAHLKKKGVTTTSYSCPACDFSIETAANTTDSATDSAVTCPSCENLHLKVLLPNGGEIKISRI' A
#
# COMPACT_ATOMS: atom_id res chain seq x y z
N MET A 1 -21.48 -0.46 -8.39
CA MET A 1 -21.02 0.72 -7.64
C MET A 1 -20.17 0.21 -6.50
N HIS A 2 -18.87 0.53 -6.50
CA HIS A 2 -17.97 0.20 -5.38
C HIS A 2 -18.31 1.14 -4.22
N ASN A 3 -18.61 0.61 -3.03
CA ASN A 3 -18.84 1.42 -1.83
C ASN A 3 -17.57 1.40 -0.97
N PRO A 4 -16.79 2.49 -0.93
CA PRO A 4 -15.51 2.49 -0.24
C PRO A 4 -15.69 2.38 1.29
N ASN A 5 -14.86 1.56 1.92
CA ASN A 5 -14.86 1.42 3.37
C ASN A 5 -14.16 2.63 4.04
N GLN A 6 -14.93 3.69 4.29
CA GLN A 6 -14.42 4.96 4.81
C GLN A 6 -13.65 4.81 6.13
N GLN A 7 -14.10 3.93 7.03
CA GLN A 7 -13.45 3.70 8.31
C GLN A 7 -12.05 3.08 8.15
N ASN A 8 -11.89 2.13 7.24
CA ASN A 8 -10.60 1.50 6.96
C ASN A 8 -9.63 2.46 6.28
N ILE A 9 -10.14 3.31 5.37
CA ILE A 9 -9.36 4.37 4.73
C ILE A 9 -8.81 5.35 5.77
N GLU A 10 -9.63 5.77 6.73
CA GLU A 10 -9.21 6.71 7.79
C GLU A 10 -8.17 6.10 8.73
N LYS A 11 -8.37 4.85 9.17
CA LYS A 11 -7.38 4.11 9.97
C LYS A 11 -6.04 3.98 9.24
N HIS A 12 -6.08 3.65 7.95
CA HIS A 12 -4.89 3.53 7.12
C HIS A 12 -4.14 4.87 6.99
N LYS A 13 -4.87 5.97 6.71
CA LYS A 13 -4.27 7.32 6.66
C LYS A 13 -3.65 7.73 8.00
N ALA A 14 -4.33 7.47 9.12
CA ALA A 14 -3.82 7.79 10.45
C ALA A 14 -2.53 7.01 10.76
N TYR A 15 -2.48 5.73 10.38
CA TYR A 15 -1.28 4.90 10.54
C TYR A 15 -0.09 5.45 9.76
N PHE A 16 -0.25 5.77 8.47
CA PHE A 16 0.86 6.30 7.67
C PHE A 16 1.25 7.73 8.04
N ALA A 17 0.30 8.57 8.50
CA ALA A 17 0.62 9.87 9.08
C ALA A 17 1.52 9.73 10.32
N HIS A 18 1.27 8.73 11.17
CA HIS A 18 2.13 8.41 12.31
C HIS A 18 3.52 7.92 11.90
N LEU A 19 3.60 7.04 10.90
CA LEU A 19 4.88 6.55 10.38
C LEU A 19 5.74 7.67 9.78
N LYS A 20 5.13 8.59 9.02
CA LYS A 20 5.82 9.77 8.46
C LYS A 20 6.41 10.66 9.55
N LYS A 21 5.69 10.88 10.65
CA LYS A 21 6.21 11.63 11.82
C LYS A 21 7.43 10.95 12.45
N LYS A 22 7.58 9.63 12.29
CA LYS A 22 8.74 8.85 12.73
C LYS A 22 9.87 8.79 11.69
N GLY A 23 9.75 9.50 10.57
CA GLY A 23 10.77 9.53 9.52
C GLY A 23 10.71 8.34 8.55
N VAL A 24 9.64 7.54 8.55
CA VAL A 24 9.50 6.44 7.60
C VAL A 24 9.22 6.99 6.20
N THR A 25 10.02 6.55 5.23
CA THR A 25 9.78 6.87 3.81
C THR A 25 8.61 6.04 3.30
N THR A 26 7.72 6.68 2.56
CA THR A 26 6.50 6.06 2.03
C THR A 26 6.44 6.21 0.53
N THR A 27 5.74 5.31 -0.12
CA THR A 27 5.42 5.31 -1.55
C THR A 27 3.94 4.96 -1.72
N SER A 28 3.40 5.12 -2.92
CA SER A 28 1.99 4.82 -3.21
C SER A 28 1.85 3.92 -4.41
N TYR A 29 0.83 3.07 -4.42
CA TYR A 29 0.49 2.20 -5.54
C TYR A 29 -1.03 2.11 -5.72
N SER A 30 -1.49 1.79 -6.93
CA SER A 30 -2.92 1.64 -7.20
C SER A 30 -3.40 0.22 -6.91
N CYS A 31 -4.55 0.11 -6.23
CA CYS A 31 -5.21 -1.18 -6.03
C CYS A 31 -5.65 -1.78 -7.38
N PRO A 32 -5.34 -3.05 -7.67
CA PRO A 32 -5.65 -3.67 -8.97
C PRO A 32 -7.14 -3.97 -9.15
N ALA A 33 -7.95 -3.83 -8.10
CA ALA A 33 -9.38 -4.15 -8.11
C ALA A 33 -10.29 -2.92 -8.13
N CYS A 34 -9.84 -1.77 -7.61
CA CYS A 34 -10.67 -0.57 -7.49
C CYS A 34 -9.93 0.74 -7.79
N ASP A 35 -8.67 0.67 -8.25
CA ASP A 35 -7.80 1.81 -8.59
C ASP A 35 -7.55 2.81 -7.45
N PHE A 36 -7.96 2.48 -6.22
CA PHE A 36 -7.68 3.30 -5.05
C PHE A 36 -6.17 3.39 -4.81
N SER A 37 -5.65 4.60 -4.65
CA SER A 37 -4.24 4.84 -4.31
C SER A 37 -3.98 4.48 -2.85
N ILE A 38 -3.15 3.46 -2.63
CA ILE A 38 -2.79 2.92 -1.31
C ILE A 38 -1.40 3.40 -0.97
N GLU A 39 -1.27 3.97 0.23
CA GLU A 39 0.03 4.36 0.78
C GLU A 39 0.72 3.15 1.44
N THR A 40 2.04 3.07 1.29
CA THR A 40 2.82 1.99 1.86
C THR A 40 4.24 2.42 2.20
N ALA A 41 4.92 1.67 3.06
CA ALA A 41 6.33 1.93 3.35
C ALA A 41 7.15 1.68 2.07
N ALA A 42 8.06 2.60 1.75
CA ALA A 42 9.00 2.39 0.66
C ALA A 42 10.00 1.29 1.03
N ASN A 43 10.45 0.51 0.04
CA ASN A 43 11.52 -0.43 0.26
C ASN A 43 12.86 0.31 0.26
N THR A 44 13.48 0.41 1.44
CA THR A 44 14.79 1.04 1.63
C THR A 44 15.93 0.02 1.68
N THR A 45 15.66 -1.24 1.33
CA THR A 45 16.66 -2.32 1.33
C THR A 45 17.16 -2.60 -0.08
N ASP A 46 18.32 -3.26 -0.17
CA ASP A 46 18.90 -3.71 -1.44
C ASP A 46 18.24 -5.00 -1.99
N SER A 47 17.23 -5.52 -1.30
CA SER A 47 16.53 -6.75 -1.68
C SER A 47 15.07 -6.44 -2.02
N ALA A 48 14.48 -7.20 -2.94
CA ALA A 48 13.05 -7.12 -3.19
C ALA A 48 12.27 -7.62 -1.96
N THR A 49 11.13 -7.01 -1.68
CA THR A 49 10.24 -7.44 -0.60
C THR A 49 8.84 -7.62 -1.15
N ASP A 50 8.22 -8.76 -0.87
CA ASP A 50 6.84 -9.05 -1.20
C ASP A 50 5.97 -9.13 0.05
N SER A 51 4.69 -8.80 -0.10
CA SER A 51 3.71 -8.86 0.98
C SER A 51 2.31 -9.04 0.42
N ALA A 52 1.51 -9.89 1.08
CA ALA A 52 0.07 -9.91 0.87
C ALA A 52 -0.57 -8.71 1.58
N VAL A 53 -1.36 -7.92 0.85
CA VAL A 53 -1.96 -6.69 1.37
C VAL A 53 -3.44 -6.64 1.01
N THR A 54 -4.25 -6.21 1.96
CA THR A 54 -5.67 -5.94 1.76
C THR A 54 -5.89 -4.47 1.43
N CYS A 55 -6.65 -4.18 0.38
CA CYS A 55 -7.00 -2.80 0.04
C CYS A 55 -7.89 -2.19 1.14
N PRO A 56 -7.55 -1.01 1.71
CA PRO A 56 -8.39 -0.37 2.73
C PRO A 56 -9.71 0.15 2.16
N SER A 57 -9.84 0.32 0.84
CA SER A 57 -11.05 0.82 0.18
C SER A 57 -12.01 -0.30 -0.20
N CYS A 58 -11.53 -1.37 -0.83
CA CYS A 58 -12.37 -2.44 -1.38
C CYS A 58 -12.15 -3.82 -0.77
N GLU A 59 -11.28 -3.91 0.24
CA GLU A 59 -11.02 -5.13 1.02
C GLU A 59 -10.52 -6.32 0.18
N ASN A 60 -10.16 -6.09 -1.09
CA ASN A 60 -9.56 -7.12 -1.94
C ASN A 60 -8.10 -7.37 -1.54
N LEU A 61 -7.77 -8.64 -1.37
CA LEU A 61 -6.42 -9.13 -1.15
C LEU A 61 -5.64 -9.14 -2.47
N HIS A 62 -4.38 -8.72 -2.43
CA HIS A 62 -3.47 -8.73 -3.57
C HIS A 62 -2.02 -8.86 -3.10
N LEU A 63 -1.14 -9.29 -4.01
CA LEU A 63 0.29 -9.36 -3.78
C LEU A 63 0.91 -8.02 -4.19
N LYS A 64 1.73 -7.46 -3.30
CA LYS A 64 2.55 -6.28 -3.56
C LYS A 64 4.02 -6.66 -3.49
N VAL A 65 4.78 -6.35 -4.52
CA VAL A 65 6.24 -6.52 -4.57
C VAL A 65 6.88 -5.15 -4.71
N LEU A 66 7.74 -4.81 -3.76
CA LEU A 66 8.55 -3.60 -3.75
C LEU A 66 9.97 -3.95 -4.18
N LEU A 67 10.43 -3.36 -5.30
CA LEU A 67 11.80 -3.55 -5.75
C LEU A 67 12.82 -2.82 -4.85
N PRO A 68 14.10 -3.22 -4.86
CA PRO A 68 15.16 -2.58 -4.10
C PRO A 68 15.21 -1.06 -4.29
N ASN A 69 15.66 -0.34 -3.26
CA ASN A 69 16.00 1.08 -3.34
C ASN A 69 14.87 1.98 -3.89
N GLY A 70 13.63 1.74 -3.46
CA GLY A 70 12.46 2.51 -3.89
C GLY A 70 12.09 2.32 -5.37
N GLY A 71 12.50 1.21 -5.97
CA GLY A 71 12.17 0.87 -7.35
C GLY A 71 10.67 0.63 -7.60
N GLU A 72 10.35 0.15 -8.80
CA GLU A 72 8.97 -0.10 -9.24
C GLU A 72 8.19 -1.00 -8.27
N ILE A 73 6.89 -0.74 -8.15
CA ILE A 73 5.97 -1.56 -7.37
C ILE A 73 5.19 -2.45 -8.34
N LYS A 74 5.32 -3.77 -8.19
CA LYS A 74 4.54 -4.73 -8.96
C LYS A 74 3.38 -5.23 -8.13
N ILE A 75 2.19 -5.18 -8.70
CA ILE A 75 0.95 -5.56 -8.03
C ILE A 75 0.25 -6.65 -8.83
N SER A 76 -0.09 -7.75 -8.17
CA SER A 76 -0.82 -8.86 -8.77
C SER A 76 -2.05 -9.19 -7.94
N ARG A 77 -3.19 -9.37 -8.61
CA ARG A 77 -4.39 -9.90 -7.96
C ARG A 77 -4.15 -11.38 -7.62
N ILE A 78 -4.51 -11.77 -6.40
CA ILE A 78 -4.47 -13.17 -5.93
C ILE A 78 -5.86 -13.77 -6.10
#